data_AF-Q1RKZ2-F1
#
_entry.id   AF-Q1RKZ2-F1
#
_cell.length_a   1.000
_cell.length_b   1.000
_cell.length_c   1.000
_cell.angle_alpha   90.00
_cell.angle_beta   90.00
_cell.angle_gamma   90.00
#
_symmetry.space_group_name_H-M   'P 1'
#
loop_
_entity.id
_entity.type
_entity.pdbx_description
1 polymer ?
#
loop_
_entity_poly.entity_id
_entity_poly.type
_entity_poly.pdbx_seq_one_letter_code
_entity_poly.pdbx_strand_id
1 'polypeptide(L)'
;MTSTTNVLSIGNETEELYYKVQKTSNPKAYFEFEFENHMRKLLLNGEKPKDLDEKSIGRFAATEITRNGKQYYEFVPDGYKIGVIISGCSFLPKDMVFRVKKKIAKEHWVNENVIQYKKNSMRHIQGIVSECLQEECNDIYQYLCYLRQNDPNK
;
A
#
# COMPACT_ATOMS: atom_id res chain seq x y z
N MET A 1 33.38 -36.83 32.59
CA MET A 1 33.39 -36.59 31.13
C MET A 1 32.16 -35.77 30.81
N THR A 2 32.30 -34.49 30.49
CA THR A 2 31.18 -33.62 30.14
C THR A 2 31.08 -33.53 28.62
N SER A 3 30.10 -34.24 28.06
CA SER A 3 29.81 -34.24 26.62
C SER A 3 29.34 -32.86 26.17
N THR A 4 30.14 -32.18 25.37
CA THR A 4 29.71 -30.99 24.63
C THR A 4 28.84 -31.45 23.46
N THR A 5 27.55 -31.15 23.55
CA THR A 5 26.59 -31.38 22.47
C THR A 5 26.97 -30.53 21.26
N ASN A 6 27.50 -31.17 20.22
CA ASN A 6 27.62 -30.59 18.89
C ASN A 6 26.21 -30.42 18.33
N VAL A 7 25.61 -29.25 18.56
CA VAL A 7 24.39 -28.85 17.87
C VAL A 7 24.76 -28.66 16.40
N LEU A 8 24.24 -29.55 15.56
CA LEU A 8 24.35 -29.48 14.10
C LEU A 8 23.68 -28.19 13.61
N SER A 9 24.48 -27.16 13.37
CA SER A 9 24.04 -25.96 12.65
C SER A 9 23.91 -26.32 11.16
N ILE A 10 22.69 -26.64 10.75
CA ILE A 10 22.32 -26.75 9.33
C ILE A 10 22.12 -25.32 8.81
N GLY A 11 23.06 -24.83 8.02
CA GLY A 11 22.95 -23.53 7.35
C GLY A 11 24.28 -23.11 6.76
N ASN A 12 24.42 -23.31 5.45
CA ASN A 12 25.59 -22.97 4.65
C ASN A 12 26.08 -21.53 4.91
N GLU A 13 27.40 -21.41 4.87
CA GLU A 13 28.26 -20.23 4.99
C GLU A 13 28.05 -19.21 3.84
N THR A 14 26.82 -18.75 3.61
CA THR A 14 26.64 -17.47 2.90
C THR A 14 26.89 -16.36 3.90
N GLU A 15 28.09 -15.77 3.83
CA GLU A 15 28.53 -14.56 4.52
C GLU A 15 27.33 -13.71 4.95
N GLU A 16 26.98 -13.79 6.23
CA GLU A 16 26.15 -12.80 6.86
C GLU A 16 26.94 -11.49 6.80
N LEU A 17 26.74 -10.74 5.73
CA LEU A 17 27.07 -9.33 5.65
C LEU A 17 26.24 -8.66 6.76
N TYR A 18 26.76 -8.72 7.99
CA TYR A 18 26.38 -7.87 9.10
C TYR A 18 26.72 -6.45 8.65
N TYR A 19 25.80 -5.85 7.87
CA TYR A 19 25.77 -4.41 7.72
C TYR A 19 25.79 -3.85 9.12
N LYS A 20 26.90 -3.19 9.49
CA LYS A 20 27.11 -2.55 10.79
C LYS A 20 25.82 -1.86 11.20
N VAL A 21 25.04 -2.51 12.05
CA VAL A 21 23.83 -1.92 12.60
C VAL A 21 24.33 -0.71 13.36
N GLN A 22 23.95 0.49 12.93
CA GLN A 22 24.20 1.67 13.74
C GLN A 22 23.46 1.41 15.06
N LYS A 23 24.22 1.18 16.14
CA LYS A 23 23.70 1.01 17.48
C LYS A 23 23.00 2.31 17.86
N THR A 24 21.72 2.43 17.56
CA THR A 24 20.89 3.49 18.12
C THR A 24 20.33 2.98 19.44
N SER A 25 20.22 3.86 20.43
CA SER A 25 19.65 3.53 21.74
C SER A 25 18.12 3.38 21.71
N ASN A 26 17.48 3.52 20.55
CA ASN A 26 16.03 3.46 20.39
C ASN A 26 15.61 2.09 19.85
N PRO A 27 14.98 1.22 20.66
CA PRO A 27 14.52 -0.10 20.23
C PRO A 27 13.59 -0.08 19.01
N LYS A 28 12.79 0.99 18.83
CA LYS A 28 11.91 1.12 17.66
C LYS A 28 12.69 1.28 16.36
N ALA A 29 13.75 2.09 16.38
CA ALA A 29 14.61 2.29 15.21
C ALA A 29 15.39 1.02 14.85
N TYR A 30 15.72 0.18 15.84
CA TYR A 30 16.33 -1.13 15.61
C TYR A 30 15.37 -2.09 14.88
N PHE A 31 14.12 -2.16 15.33
CA PHE A 31 13.09 -2.98 14.67
C PHE A 31 12.83 -2.53 13.23
N GLU A 32 12.67 -1.23 12.99
CA GLU A 32 12.46 -0.69 11.64
C GLU A 32 13.61 -1.07 10.68
N PHE A 33 14.87 -0.97 11.15
CA PHE A 33 16.04 -1.32 10.35
C PHE A 33 16.16 -2.83 10.06
N GLU A 34 15.91 -3.70 11.05
CA GLU A 34 15.92 -5.14 10.82
C GLU A 34 14.78 -5.58 9.91
N PHE A 35 13.58 -5.01 10.11
CA PHE A 35 12.41 -5.27 9.26
C PHE A 35 12.67 -4.87 7.81
N GLU A 36 13.22 -3.67 7.57
CA GLU A 36 13.57 -3.21 6.23
C GLU A 36 14.60 -4.13 5.57
N ASN A 37 15.68 -4.50 6.27
CA ASN A 37 16.68 -5.42 5.72
C ASN A 37 16.11 -6.80 5.43
N HIS A 38 15.20 -7.30 6.28
CA HIS A 38 14.52 -8.56 6.06
C HIS A 38 13.63 -8.50 4.81
N MET A 39 12.81 -7.46 4.68
CA MET A 39 11.98 -7.25 3.50
C MET A 39 12.81 -7.04 2.23
N ARG A 40 13.95 -6.37 2.32
CA ARG A 40 14.90 -6.19 1.21
C ARG A 40 15.47 -7.53 0.73
N LYS A 41 15.87 -8.40 1.66
CA LYS A 41 16.30 -9.76 1.33
C LYS A 41 15.18 -10.55 0.67
N LEU A 42 13.95 -10.45 1.18
CA LEU A 42 12.80 -11.19 0.67
C LEU A 42 12.30 -10.71 -0.71
N LEU A 43 12.26 -9.41 -0.94
CA LEU A 43 11.66 -8.81 -2.13
C LEU A 43 12.67 -8.52 -3.24
N LEU A 44 13.93 -8.25 -2.88
CA LEU A 44 14.96 -7.76 -3.78
C LEU A 44 16.24 -8.62 -3.76
N ASN A 45 16.21 -9.83 -3.21
CA ASN A 45 17.39 -10.68 -3.02
C ASN A 45 18.56 -9.96 -2.31
N GLY A 46 18.25 -8.99 -1.45
CA GLY A 46 19.22 -8.20 -0.70
C GLY A 46 19.69 -6.93 -1.39
N GLU A 47 19.35 -6.70 -2.66
CA GLU A 47 19.65 -5.46 -3.37
C GLU A 47 18.97 -4.26 -2.72
N LYS A 48 19.64 -3.10 -2.74
CA LYS A 48 19.03 -1.85 -2.26
C LYS A 48 17.78 -1.53 -3.09
N PRO A 49 16.66 -1.15 -2.45
CA PRO A 49 15.54 -0.59 -3.18
C PRO A 49 16.03 0.55 -4.06
N LYS A 50 15.56 0.60 -5.30
CA LYS A 50 15.72 1.80 -6.12
C LYS A 50 14.98 2.94 -5.41
N ASP A 51 15.47 4.16 -5.58
CA ASP A 51 14.76 5.34 -5.10
C ASP A 51 13.33 5.30 -5.66
N LEU A 52 12.36 5.51 -4.77
CA LEU A 52 10.95 5.52 -5.13
C LEU A 52 10.71 6.72 -6.06
N ASP A 53 10.44 6.46 -7.33
CA ASP A 53 9.87 7.50 -8.19
C ASP A 53 8.38 7.63 -7.88
N GLU A 54 8.03 8.51 -6.96
CA GLU A 54 6.62 8.79 -6.62
C GLU A 54 5.78 9.20 -7.83
N LYS A 55 6.40 9.73 -8.89
CA LYS A 55 5.68 10.11 -10.12
C LYS A 55 5.38 8.92 -11.02
N SER A 56 6.06 7.79 -10.82
CA SER A 56 5.78 6.54 -11.55
C SER A 56 4.54 5.82 -11.02
N ILE A 57 4.07 6.17 -9.82
CA ILE A 57 2.95 5.53 -9.16
C ILE A 57 1.69 6.35 -9.37
N GLY A 58 0.66 5.71 -9.92
CA GLY A 58 -0.66 6.30 -10.03
C GLY A 58 -1.22 6.65 -8.66
N ARG A 59 -2.02 7.70 -8.58
CA ARG A 59 -2.74 8.07 -7.36
C ARG A 59 -4.21 8.20 -7.66
N PHE A 60 -5.04 7.86 -6.69
CA PHE A 60 -6.48 8.01 -6.74
C PHE A 60 -6.92 8.92 -5.59
N ALA A 61 -7.82 9.86 -5.89
CA ALA A 61 -8.30 10.82 -4.91
C ALA A 61 -9.82 11.00 -4.97
N ALA A 62 -10.41 11.28 -3.81
CA ALA A 62 -11.75 11.81 -3.71
C ALA A 62 -11.69 13.28 -3.30
N THR A 63 -12.42 14.12 -4.04
CA THR A 63 -12.49 15.56 -3.84
C THR A 63 -13.91 15.96 -3.47
N GLU A 64 -14.06 16.75 -2.42
CA GLU A 64 -15.35 17.31 -2.02
C GLU A 64 -15.67 18.58 -2.82
N ILE A 65 -16.90 18.65 -3.35
CA ILE A 65 -17.38 19.76 -4.15
C ILE A 65 -18.75 20.19 -3.61
N THR A 66 -18.90 21.47 -3.27
CA THR A 66 -20.21 22.03 -2.90
C THR A 66 -20.75 22.86 -4.06
N ARG A 67 -21.96 22.54 -4.55
CA ARG A 67 -22.66 23.31 -5.59
C ARG A 67 -24.12 23.50 -5.20
N ASN A 68 -24.62 24.73 -5.25
CA ASN A 68 -26.03 25.07 -4.94
C ASN A 68 -26.52 24.49 -3.61
N GLY A 69 -25.69 24.52 -2.56
CA GLY A 69 -25.99 23.98 -1.23
C GLY A 69 -26.01 22.45 -1.12
N LYS A 70 -25.77 21.72 -2.22
CA LYS A 70 -25.63 20.26 -2.25
C LYS A 70 -24.16 19.85 -2.22
N GLN A 71 -23.91 18.70 -1.61
CA GLN A 71 -22.57 18.13 -1.47
C GLN A 71 -22.36 17.02 -2.50
N TYR A 72 -21.26 17.13 -3.22
CA TYR A 72 -20.82 16.19 -4.23
C TYR A 72 -19.42 15.70 -3.91
N TYR A 73 -19.10 14.51 -4.40
CA TYR A 73 -17.75 13.97 -4.34
C TYR A 73 -17.33 13.52 -5.72
N GLU A 74 -16.16 13.97 -6.16
CA GLU A 74 -15.54 13.60 -7.43
C GLU A 74 -14.38 12.63 -7.18
N PHE A 75 -14.37 11.53 -7.93
CA PHE A 75 -13.36 10.46 -7.87
C PHE A 75 -12.52 10.49 -9.13
N VAL A 76 -11.25 10.84 -9.00
CA VAL A 76 -10.33 11.01 -10.14
C VAL A 76 -8.94 10.52 -9.78
N PRO A 77 -8.10 10.23 -10.79
CA PRO A 77 -6.66 10.20 -10.57
C PRO A 77 -6.22 11.50 -9.89
N ASP A 78 -5.39 11.39 -8.85
CA ASP A 78 -5.03 12.54 -8.04
C ASP A 78 -4.26 13.57 -8.89
N GLY A 79 -4.77 14.80 -8.90
CA GLY A 79 -4.14 15.95 -9.54
C GLY A 79 -3.73 17.03 -8.54
N TYR A 80 -3.71 16.73 -7.24
CA TYR A 80 -3.44 17.69 -6.16
C TYR A 80 -4.38 18.90 -6.18
N LYS A 81 -5.68 18.63 -6.40
CA LYS A 81 -6.70 19.69 -6.45
C LYS A 81 -7.10 20.16 -5.05
N ILE A 82 -7.57 21.40 -4.96
CA ILE A 82 -8.20 21.93 -3.73
C ILE A 82 -9.43 21.08 -3.40
N GLY A 83 -9.61 20.73 -2.12
CA GLY A 83 -10.77 19.98 -1.64
C GLY A 83 -10.60 18.46 -1.64
N VAL A 84 -9.40 17.93 -1.91
CA VAL A 84 -9.10 16.51 -1.72
C VAL A 84 -9.32 16.15 -0.26
N ILE A 85 -10.22 15.18 -0.03
CA ILE A 85 -10.53 14.68 1.31
C ILE A 85 -9.77 13.39 1.62
N ILE A 86 -9.36 12.64 0.60
CA ILE A 86 -8.49 11.47 0.72
C ILE A 86 -7.77 11.24 -0.61
N SER A 87 -6.50 10.83 -0.52
CA SER A 87 -5.67 10.43 -1.65
C SER A 87 -4.85 9.21 -1.24
N GLY A 88 -4.67 8.26 -2.15
CA GLY A 88 -3.84 7.09 -1.95
C GLY A 88 -3.13 6.69 -3.24
N CYS A 89 -1.99 6.02 -3.09
CA CYS A 89 -1.32 5.36 -4.20
C CYS A 89 -2.21 4.23 -4.72
N SER A 90 -2.31 4.12 -6.04
CA SER A 90 -3.04 3.06 -6.70
C SER A 90 -2.31 2.63 -7.97
N PHE A 91 -2.19 1.32 -8.16
CA PHE A 91 -1.56 0.78 -9.37
C PHE A 91 -2.42 1.05 -10.60
N LEU A 92 -3.75 1.01 -10.44
CA LEU A 92 -4.69 1.31 -11.52
C LEU A 92 -5.79 2.29 -11.06
N PRO A 93 -5.49 3.61 -11.03
CA PRO A 93 -6.44 4.60 -10.52
C PRO A 93 -7.79 4.64 -11.23
N LYS A 94 -7.84 4.27 -12.51
CA LYS A 94 -9.10 4.16 -13.27
C LYS A 94 -9.99 3.05 -12.74
N ASP A 95 -9.42 1.93 -12.33
CA ASP A 95 -10.16 0.80 -11.78
C ASP A 95 -10.69 1.08 -10.37
N MET A 96 -10.05 2.00 -9.64
CA MET A 96 -10.55 2.45 -8.34
C MET A 96 -11.93 3.09 -8.43
N VAL A 97 -12.23 3.83 -9.49
CA VAL A 97 -13.58 4.37 -9.71
C VAL A 97 -14.60 3.24 -9.77
N PHE A 98 -14.28 2.14 -10.46
CA PHE A 98 -15.18 0.97 -10.53
C PHE A 98 -15.36 0.29 -9.17
N ARG A 99 -14.30 0.19 -8.34
CA ARG A 99 -14.42 -0.36 -6.99
C ARG A 99 -15.31 0.50 -6.10
N VAL A 100 -15.12 1.81 -6.12
CA VAL A 100 -15.97 2.75 -5.38
C VAL A 100 -17.42 2.68 -5.87
N LYS A 101 -17.66 2.59 -7.19
CA LYS A 101 -19.01 2.37 -7.77
C LYS A 101 -19.70 1.11 -7.27
N LYS A 102 -18.96 0.03 -7.04
CA LYS A 102 -19.55 -1.22 -6.51
C LYS A 102 -20.00 -1.07 -5.05
N LYS A 103 -19.36 -0.17 -4.28
CA LYS A 103 -19.69 0.08 -2.88
C LYS A 103 -20.76 1.15 -2.66
N ILE A 104 -20.92 2.08 -3.62
CA ILE A 104 -21.90 3.16 -3.54
C ILE A 104 -23.09 2.86 -4.44
N ALA A 105 -24.29 2.89 -3.85
CA ALA A 105 -25.54 2.59 -4.55
C ALA A 105 -25.77 3.50 -5.78
N LYS A 106 -26.38 2.94 -6.83
CA LYS A 106 -26.50 3.56 -8.16
C LYS A 106 -27.22 4.92 -8.14
N GLU A 107 -28.16 5.10 -7.22
CA GLU A 107 -28.96 6.33 -7.06
C GLU A 107 -28.14 7.56 -6.64
N HIS A 108 -26.95 7.38 -6.09
CA HIS A 108 -26.08 8.49 -5.70
C HIS A 108 -25.25 9.04 -6.86
N TRP A 109 -25.13 8.32 -7.97
CA TRP A 109 -24.27 8.70 -9.09
C TRP A 109 -24.94 9.73 -9.98
N VAL A 110 -24.26 10.87 -10.17
CA VAL A 110 -24.70 11.95 -11.06
C VAL A 110 -24.08 11.80 -12.44
N ASN A 111 -22.83 11.31 -12.48
CA ASN A 111 -22.13 10.94 -13.70
C ASN A 111 -21.13 9.83 -13.40
N GLU A 112 -20.20 9.56 -14.33
CA GLU A 112 -19.22 8.48 -14.18
C GLU A 112 -18.30 8.62 -12.97
N ASN A 113 -17.94 9.83 -12.55
CA ASN A 113 -16.93 10.07 -11.53
C ASN A 113 -17.47 10.87 -10.33
N VAL A 114 -18.72 11.32 -10.38
CA VAL A 114 -19.30 12.24 -9.41
C VAL A 114 -20.54 11.63 -8.79
N ILE A 115 -20.56 11.63 -7.47
CA ILE A 115 -21.73 11.30 -6.67
C ILE A 115 -22.31 12.54 -6.01
N GLN A 116 -23.61 12.52 -5.75
CA GLN A 116 -24.29 13.43 -4.83
C GLN A 116 -24.60 12.66 -3.55
N TYR A 117 -24.21 13.24 -2.41
CA TYR A 117 -24.45 12.60 -1.13
C TYR A 117 -25.02 13.60 -0.10
N LYS A 118 -25.47 13.07 1.04
CA LYS A 118 -25.99 13.87 2.15
C LYS A 118 -24.90 14.78 2.73
N LYS A 119 -25.31 15.91 3.30
CA LYS A 119 -24.41 16.82 4.01
C LYS A 119 -23.61 16.07 5.10
N ASN A 120 -22.34 16.41 5.27
CA ASN A 120 -21.42 15.86 6.28
C ASN A 120 -21.05 14.37 6.07
N SER A 121 -21.09 13.89 4.84
CA SER A 121 -20.78 12.47 4.56
C SER A 121 -19.32 12.19 4.21
N MET A 122 -18.45 13.19 4.39
CA MET A 122 -17.01 13.11 4.11
C MET A 122 -16.37 11.86 4.73
N ARG A 123 -16.58 11.59 6.02
CA ARG A 123 -16.01 10.42 6.71
C ARG A 123 -16.46 9.09 6.09
N HIS A 124 -17.71 9.02 5.64
CA HIS A 124 -18.24 7.83 5.00
C HIS A 124 -17.56 7.59 3.64
N ILE A 125 -17.40 8.65 2.84
CA ILE A 125 -16.69 8.57 1.56
C ILE A 125 -15.21 8.22 1.76
N GLN A 126 -14.54 8.83 2.75
CA GLN A 126 -13.17 8.48 3.11
C GLN A 126 -13.03 7.01 3.48
N GLY A 127 -13.98 6.46 4.27
CA GLY A 127 -14.02 5.04 4.64
C GLY A 127 -14.11 4.14 3.41
N ILE A 128 -15.04 4.41 2.49
CA ILE A 128 -15.21 3.63 1.25
C ILE A 128 -13.93 3.64 0.41
N VAL A 129 -13.34 4.83 0.20
CA VAL A 129 -12.12 4.95 -0.59
C VAL A 129 -10.94 4.24 0.08
N SER A 130 -10.80 4.37 1.40
CA SER A 130 -9.76 3.69 2.18
C SER A 130 -9.88 2.17 2.06
N GLU A 131 -11.09 1.62 2.13
CA GLU A 131 -11.31 0.19 1.95
C GLU A 131 -10.97 -0.27 0.53
N CYS A 132 -11.34 0.50 -0.51
CA CYS A 132 -11.00 0.15 -1.89
C CYS A 132 -9.48 0.16 -2.14
N LEU A 133 -8.76 1.12 -1.55
CA LEU A 133 -7.29 1.15 -1.61
C LEU A 133 -6.68 -0.07 -0.89
N GLN A 134 -7.23 -0.43 0.28
CA GLN A 134 -6.78 -1.60 1.01
C GLN A 134 -7.04 -2.91 0.25
N GLU A 135 -8.17 -3.02 -0.45
CA GLU A 135 -8.47 -4.15 -1.34
C GLU A 135 -7.42 -4.27 -2.45
N GLU A 136 -7.01 -3.17 -3.09
CA GLU A 136 -5.95 -3.20 -4.11
C GLU A 136 -4.59 -3.63 -3.52
N CYS A 137 -4.24 -3.15 -2.31
CA CYS A 137 -3.05 -3.63 -1.62
C CYS A 137 -3.09 -5.15 -1.37
N ASN A 138 -4.25 -5.67 -0.98
CA ASN A 138 -4.44 -7.11 -0.76
C ASN A 138 -4.33 -7.89 -2.08
N ASP A 139 -4.89 -7.38 -3.18
CA ASP A 139 -4.77 -8.01 -4.51
C ASP A 139 -3.32 -8.09 -4.97
N ILE A 140 -2.55 -7.00 -4.79
CA ILE A 140 -1.11 -6.96 -5.09
C ILE A 140 -0.36 -7.97 -4.23
N TYR A 141 -0.67 -8.03 -2.93
CA TYR A 141 -0.05 -8.99 -2.02
C TYR A 141 -0.30 -10.43 -2.45
N GLN A 142 -1.55 -10.79 -2.78
CA GLN A 142 -1.89 -12.13 -3.27
C GLN A 142 -1.17 -12.46 -4.58
N TYR A 143 -1.07 -11.49 -5.48
CA TYR A 143 -0.34 -11.66 -6.73
C TYR A 143 1.17 -11.90 -6.50
N LEU A 144 1.80 -11.14 -5.59
CA LEU A 144 3.20 -11.36 -5.22
C LEU A 144 3.41 -12.73 -4.57
N CYS A 145 2.49 -13.18 -3.71
CA CYS A 145 2.51 -14.53 -3.15
C CYS A 145 2.43 -15.60 -4.24
N TYR A 146 1.54 -15.42 -5.23
CA TYR A 146 1.42 -16.32 -6.37
C TYR A 146 2.72 -16.39 -7.18
N LEU A 147 3.34 -15.25 -7.51
CA LEU A 147 4.61 -15.21 -8.23
C LEU A 147 5.71 -15.96 -7.48
N ARG A 148 5.80 -15.76 -6.16
CA ARG A 148 6.77 -16.46 -5.30
C ARG A 148 6.54 -17.97 -5.24
N GLN A 149 5.30 -18.43 -5.33
CA GLN A 149 4.99 -19.86 -5.35
C GLN A 149 5.34 -20.51 -6.68
N ASN A 150 5.23 -19.77 -7.79
CA ASN A 150 5.47 -20.26 -9.14
C ASN A 150 6.81 -19.81 -9.74
N ASP A 151 7.74 -19.31 -8.91
CA ASP A 151 9.08 -18.95 -9.39
C ASP A 151 9.80 -20.23 -9.87
N PRO A 152 10.14 -20.35 -11.16
CA PRO A 152 10.81 -21.52 -11.70
C PRO A 152 12.23 -21.71 -11.15
N ASN A 153 12.79 -20.72 -10.46
CA ASN A 153 14.14 -20.78 -9.89
C ASN A 153 14.20 -21.28 -8.44
N LYS A 154 13.13 -21.92 -7.95
CA LYS A 154 13.19 -22.75 -6.72
C LYS A 154 13.68 -24.16 -7.03
#